data_AF-A0A6B3G3K8-F1
#
_entry.id   AF-A0A6B3G3K8-F1
#
_cell.length_a   1.000
_cell.length_b   1.000
_cell.length_c   1.000
_cell.angle_alpha   90.00
_cell.angle_beta   90.00
_cell.angle_gamma   90.00
#
_symmetry.space_group_name_H-M   'P 1'
#
loop_
_entity.id
_entity.type
_entity.pdbx_description
1 polymer ?
#
loop_
_entity_poly.entity_id
_entity_poly.type
_entity_poly.pdbx_seq_one_letter_code
_entity_poly.pdbx_strand_id
1 'polypeptide(L)'
;MPTTAPAFSDATASDSALRRFLFGLPGVDAVGLEARAASLGTRSIKTTAKAYAIDLAISMIDLTTLEGADTPGKVRALAAKAVNPDPTDRTTPRTAAVCVYPDMAATAAAALAGSGVKVASVATAFPAGRAALDVKLADVRDAVAAGADEIDMVIDRG
;
A
#
# COMPACT_ATOMS: atom_id res chain seq x y z
N MET A 1 11.44 35.33 -3.26
CA MET A 1 11.63 33.87 -3.45
C MET A 1 12.24 33.67 -4.83
N PRO A 2 13.39 33.00 -4.98
CA PRO A 2 13.90 32.68 -6.30
C PRO A 2 12.99 31.61 -6.91
N THR A 3 12.33 31.95 -8.01
CA THR A 3 11.64 31.02 -8.89
C THR A 3 12.68 30.08 -9.49
N THR A 4 12.75 28.86 -8.97
CA THR A 4 13.42 27.76 -9.64
C THR A 4 12.71 27.54 -10.97
N ALA A 5 13.39 27.80 -12.09
CA ALA A 5 12.93 27.33 -13.39
C ALA A 5 12.57 25.84 -13.28
N PRO A 6 11.51 25.34 -13.95
CA PRO A 6 11.16 23.95 -13.85
C PRO A 6 12.33 23.16 -14.42
N ALA A 7 13.02 22.41 -13.55
CA ALA A 7 14.03 21.47 -13.99
C ALA A 7 13.42 20.66 -15.14
N PHE A 8 14.15 20.55 -16.26
CA PHE A 8 13.75 19.81 -17.46
C PHE A 8 12.85 20.51 -18.49
N SER A 9 12.60 21.82 -18.40
CA SER A 9 11.85 22.57 -19.45
C SER A 9 12.41 22.35 -20.87
N ASP A 10 13.73 22.29 -20.99
CA ASP A 10 14.41 22.10 -22.28
C ASP A 10 14.29 20.66 -22.79
N ALA A 11 14.18 19.69 -21.89
CA ALA A 11 14.02 18.28 -22.24
C ALA A 11 12.58 17.95 -22.65
N THR A 12 11.59 18.69 -22.17
CA THR A 12 10.17 18.49 -22.50
C THR A 12 9.64 19.42 -23.58
N ALA A 13 10.50 20.27 -24.17
CA ALA A 13 10.09 21.27 -25.15
C ALA A 13 9.60 20.66 -26.48
N SER A 14 10.05 19.45 -26.82
CA SER A 14 9.60 18.71 -28.01
C SER A 14 9.96 17.23 -27.92
N ASP A 15 9.33 16.43 -28.78
CA ASP A 15 9.62 15.00 -28.96
C ASP A 15 11.08 14.71 -29.33
N SER A 16 11.72 15.61 -30.10
CA SER A 16 13.13 15.49 -30.49
C SER A 16 14.07 15.87 -29.34
N ALA A 17 13.73 16.90 -28.57
CA ALA A 17 14.46 17.30 -27.37
C ALA A 17 14.41 16.19 -26.31
N LEU A 18 13.23 15.59 -26.11
CA LEU A 18 13.04 14.47 -25.18
C LEU A 18 13.87 13.25 -25.61
N ARG A 19 13.82 12.86 -26.89
CA ARG A 19 14.65 11.75 -27.40
C ARG A 19 16.13 12.02 -27.21
N ARG A 20 16.62 13.22 -27.57
CA ARG A 20 18.02 13.60 -27.37
C ARG A 20 18.43 13.54 -25.90
N PHE A 21 17.55 13.98 -25.00
CA PHE A 21 17.78 13.88 -23.57
C PHE A 21 17.87 12.42 -23.13
N LEU A 22 16.85 11.60 -23.41
CA LEU A 22 16.80 10.18 -23.00
C LEU A 22 17.96 9.34 -23.56
N PHE A 23 18.32 9.53 -24.83
CA PHE A 23 19.43 8.80 -25.47
C PHE A 23 20.81 9.41 -25.19
N GLY A 24 20.85 10.61 -24.59
CA GLY A 24 22.07 11.25 -24.10
C GLY A 24 22.34 10.96 -22.63
N LEU A 25 21.42 10.32 -21.91
CA LEU A 25 21.66 9.89 -20.54
C LEU A 25 22.77 8.83 -20.52
N PRO A 26 23.72 8.92 -19.57
CA PRO A 26 24.72 7.87 -19.42
C PRO A 26 24.04 6.53 -19.16
N GLY A 27 24.60 5.46 -19.74
CA GLY A 27 24.13 4.10 -19.47
C GLY A 27 24.23 3.74 -17.99
N VAL A 28 23.42 2.77 -17.56
CA VAL A 28 23.48 2.26 -16.18
C VAL A 28 24.83 1.57 -15.97
N ASP A 29 25.61 2.07 -15.01
CA ASP A 29 26.80 1.36 -14.51
C ASP A 29 26.38 0.16 -13.66
N ALA A 30 26.08 -0.95 -14.34
CA ALA A 30 25.64 -2.19 -13.71
C ALA A 30 26.70 -2.71 -12.72
N VAL A 31 27.99 -2.66 -13.09
CA VAL A 31 29.10 -3.13 -12.26
C VAL A 31 29.19 -2.32 -10.96
N GLY A 32 29.14 -0.99 -11.04
CA GLY A 32 29.16 -0.13 -9.86
C GLY A 32 27.90 -0.26 -9.01
N LEU A 33 26.74 -0.55 -9.61
CA LEU A 33 25.49 -0.80 -8.88
C LEU A 33 25.55 -2.12 -8.09
N GLU A 34 25.98 -3.19 -8.75
CA GLU A 34 26.17 -4.52 -8.14
C GLU A 34 27.21 -4.49 -7.02
N ALA A 35 28.36 -3.84 -7.24
CA ALA A 35 29.40 -3.72 -6.22
C ALA A 35 28.90 -2.97 -4.97
N ARG A 36 28.12 -1.90 -5.15
CA ARG A 36 27.51 -1.17 -4.02
C ARG A 36 26.49 -2.03 -3.27
N ALA A 37 25.62 -2.72 -4.00
CA ALA A 37 24.65 -3.63 -3.39
C ALA A 37 25.33 -4.76 -2.60
N ALA A 38 26.36 -5.38 -3.17
CA ALA A 38 27.15 -6.41 -2.51
C ALA A 38 27.82 -5.88 -1.23
N SER A 39 28.34 -4.65 -1.25
CA SER A 39 28.97 -4.04 -0.08
C SER A 39 28.01 -3.90 1.11
N LEU A 40 26.72 -3.61 0.84
CA LEU A 40 25.69 -3.50 1.88
C LEU A 40 25.40 -4.85 2.53
N GLY A 41 25.49 -5.95 1.78
CA GLY A 41 25.27 -7.31 2.27
C GLY A 41 26.36 -7.86 3.21
N THR A 42 27.54 -7.24 3.24
CA THR A 42 28.66 -7.70 4.10
C THR A 42 28.51 -7.30 5.57
N ARG A 43 27.55 -6.42 5.88
CA ARG A 43 27.38 -5.84 7.22
C ARG A 43 26.22 -6.49 7.96
N SER A 44 26.51 -7.03 9.14
CA SER A 44 25.46 -7.46 10.07
C SER A 44 24.64 -6.27 10.57
N ILE A 45 23.33 -6.35 10.38
CA ILE A 45 22.38 -5.41 10.98
C ILE A 45 22.30 -5.71 12.49
N LYS A 46 22.44 -4.68 13.32
CA LYS A 46 22.31 -4.80 14.78
C LYS A 46 20.95 -5.41 15.14
N THR A 47 20.92 -6.29 16.13
CA THR A 47 19.67 -6.92 16.60
C THR A 47 18.59 -5.90 16.94
N THR A 48 18.95 -4.79 17.58
CA THR A 48 18.02 -3.70 17.91
C THR A 48 17.44 -3.02 16.67
N ALA A 49 18.23 -2.85 15.62
CA ALA A 49 17.73 -2.29 14.35
C ALA A 49 16.81 -3.27 13.63
N LYS A 50 17.08 -4.59 13.72
CA LYS A 50 16.17 -5.61 13.19
C LYS A 50 14.83 -5.60 13.94
N ALA A 51 14.86 -5.56 15.27
CA ALA A 51 13.65 -5.50 16.10
C ALA A 51 12.81 -4.26 15.76
N TYR A 52 13.42 -3.08 15.75
CA TYR A 52 12.75 -1.84 15.33
C TYR A 52 12.15 -1.95 13.92
N ALA A 53 12.88 -2.51 12.96
CA ALA A 53 12.40 -2.66 11.59
C ALA A 53 11.20 -3.62 11.49
N ILE A 54 11.16 -4.68 12.31
CA ILE A 54 10.03 -5.60 12.39
C ILE A 54 8.81 -4.88 12.98
N ASP A 55 8.97 -4.17 14.09
CA ASP A 55 7.88 -3.41 14.71
C ASP A 55 7.31 -2.36 13.77
N LEU A 56 8.21 -1.63 13.08
CA LEU A 56 7.82 -0.66 12.07
C LEU A 56 7.10 -1.31 10.89
N ALA A 57 7.58 -2.47 10.41
CA ALA A 57 6.89 -3.20 9.36
C ALA A 57 5.48 -3.58 9.80
N ILE A 58 5.30 -4.12 11.01
CA ILE A 58 4.00 -4.50 11.55
C ILE A 58 3.06 -3.28 11.61
N SER A 59 3.54 -2.13 12.08
CA SER A 59 2.72 -0.92 12.21
C SER A 59 2.31 -0.28 10.88
N MET A 60 2.89 -0.71 9.76
CA MET A 60 2.57 -0.24 8.41
C MET A 60 1.81 -1.29 7.58
N ILE A 61 1.42 -2.42 8.17
CA ILE A 61 0.68 -3.47 7.45
C ILE A 61 -0.81 -3.10 7.33
N ASP A 62 -1.35 -3.34 6.15
CA ASP A 62 -2.79 -3.54 5.94
C ASP A 62 -3.07 -5.04 5.93
N LEU A 63 -3.58 -5.54 7.05
CA LEU A 63 -3.77 -6.96 7.23
C LEU A 63 -4.97 -7.41 6.38
N THR A 64 -4.68 -8.09 5.28
CA THR A 64 -5.63 -8.25 4.18
C THR A 64 -6.26 -9.65 4.13
N THR A 65 -7.57 -9.71 3.85
CA THR A 65 -8.23 -10.92 3.32
C THR A 65 -9.13 -10.52 2.16
N LEU A 66 -8.92 -11.16 1.01
CA LEU A 66 -9.68 -10.93 -0.22
C LEU A 66 -10.04 -12.27 -0.87
N GLU A 67 -10.49 -13.22 -0.03
CA GLU A 67 -10.95 -14.52 -0.48
C GLU A 67 -12.44 -14.47 -0.80
N GLY A 68 -12.85 -15.05 -1.94
CA GLY A 68 -14.27 -15.10 -2.30
C GLY A 68 -15.17 -15.90 -1.35
N ALA A 69 -14.58 -16.64 -0.40
CA ALA A 69 -15.26 -17.38 0.65
C ALA A 69 -15.16 -16.69 2.03
N ASP A 70 -14.78 -15.42 2.07
CA ASP A 70 -14.70 -14.67 3.32
C ASP A 70 -16.07 -14.61 4.01
N THR A 71 -16.02 -14.75 5.33
CA THR A 71 -17.21 -14.72 6.18
C THR A 71 -17.04 -13.65 7.25
N PRO A 72 -18.14 -13.14 7.82
CA PRO A 72 -18.06 -12.21 8.93
C PRO A 72 -17.24 -12.74 10.12
N GLY A 73 -17.26 -14.06 10.36
CA GLY A 73 -16.45 -14.69 11.41
C GLY A 73 -14.95 -14.60 11.12
N LYS A 74 -14.55 -14.86 9.87
CA LYS A 74 -13.15 -14.75 9.45
C LYS A 74 -12.64 -13.31 9.50
N VAL A 75 -13.46 -12.35 9.07
CA VAL A 75 -13.12 -10.91 9.13
C VAL A 75 -12.98 -10.44 10.58
N ARG A 76 -13.85 -10.87 11.50
CA ARG A 76 -13.68 -10.59 12.94
C ARG A 76 -12.38 -11.19 13.51
N ALA A 77 -12.02 -12.40 13.10
CA ALA A 77 -10.76 -13.01 13.53
C ALA A 77 -9.54 -12.24 12.98
N LEU A 78 -9.61 -11.79 11.72
CA LEU A 78 -8.59 -10.93 11.12
C LEU A 78 -8.46 -9.60 11.87
N ALA A 79 -9.57 -8.94 12.18
CA ALA A 79 -9.61 -7.71 12.97
C ALA A 79 -8.98 -7.90 14.35
N ALA A 80 -9.30 -9.00 15.05
CA ALA A 80 -8.68 -9.32 16.34
C ALA A 80 -7.16 -9.49 16.24
N LYS A 81 -6.68 -10.12 15.15
CA LYS A 81 -5.26 -10.28 14.83
C LYS A 81 -4.60 -8.95 14.47
N ALA A 82 -5.27 -8.04 13.77
CA ALA A 82 -4.77 -6.72 13.46
C ALA A 82 -4.52 -5.88 14.74
N VAL A 83 -5.43 -6.01 15.72
CA VAL A 83 -5.30 -5.35 17.03
C VAL A 83 -4.25 -6.01 17.92
N ASN A 84 -4.01 -7.32 17.78
CA ASN A 84 -3.01 -8.06 18.56
C ASN A 84 -2.24 -9.03 17.65
N PRO A 85 -1.26 -8.55 16.87
CA PRO A 85 -0.57 -9.38 15.87
C PRO A 85 0.22 -10.53 16.47
N ASP A 86 0.85 -10.30 17.62
CA ASP A 86 1.48 -11.33 18.44
C ASP A 86 0.64 -11.59 19.70
N PRO A 87 0.03 -12.78 19.86
CA PRO A 87 -0.73 -13.11 21.06
C PRO A 87 0.16 -13.39 22.28
N THR A 88 1.46 -13.59 22.09
CA THR A 88 2.44 -13.88 23.14
C THR A 88 3.18 -12.64 23.63
N ASP A 89 3.21 -11.57 22.84
CA ASP A 89 3.83 -10.29 23.18
C ASP A 89 2.87 -9.11 22.97
N ARG A 90 2.40 -8.50 24.06
CA ARG A 90 1.49 -7.34 24.01
C ARG A 90 2.18 -6.03 23.70
N THR A 91 3.52 -6.01 23.62
CA THR A 91 4.29 -4.83 23.21
C THR A 91 4.39 -4.71 21.69
N THR A 92 4.09 -5.79 20.95
CA THR A 92 4.00 -5.77 19.49
C THR A 92 2.97 -4.72 19.04
N PRO A 93 3.33 -3.85 18.08
CA PRO A 93 2.42 -2.81 17.62
C PRO A 93 1.22 -3.41 16.88
N ARG A 94 0.13 -2.64 16.82
CA ARG A 94 -1.04 -2.95 15.98
C ARG A 94 -0.69 -2.75 14.52
N THR A 95 -1.42 -3.39 13.62
CA THR A 95 -1.33 -3.06 12.19
C THR A 95 -1.97 -1.71 11.90
N ALA A 96 -1.66 -1.11 10.74
CA ALA A 96 -2.24 0.16 10.32
C ALA A 96 -3.74 0.00 10.02
N ALA A 97 -4.05 -0.99 9.17
CA ALA A 97 -5.42 -1.29 8.77
C ALA A 97 -5.69 -2.79 8.68
N VAL A 98 -6.95 -3.11 8.40
CA VAL A 98 -7.35 -4.34 7.71
C VAL A 98 -7.87 -3.99 6.32
N CYS A 99 -7.59 -4.80 5.30
CA CYS A 99 -8.14 -4.62 3.96
C CYS A 99 -9.07 -5.80 3.61
N VAL A 100 -10.30 -5.48 3.18
CA VAL A 100 -11.37 -6.46 2.90
C VAL A 100 -12.18 -6.10 1.66
N TYR A 101 -13.00 -7.03 1.17
CA TYR A 101 -14.02 -6.72 0.16
C TYR A 101 -15.08 -5.73 0.69
N PRO A 102 -15.73 -4.94 -0.18
CA PRO A 102 -16.72 -3.93 0.21
C PRO A 102 -17.86 -4.46 1.08
N ASP A 103 -18.35 -5.67 0.77
CA ASP A 103 -19.45 -6.32 1.51
C ASP A 103 -19.06 -6.72 2.94
N MET A 104 -17.76 -6.80 3.23
CA MET A 104 -17.22 -7.09 4.55
C MET A 104 -16.81 -5.82 5.34
N ALA A 105 -16.78 -4.65 4.70
CA ALA A 105 -16.33 -3.40 5.33
C ALA A 105 -17.11 -3.06 6.60
N ALA A 106 -18.44 -3.21 6.59
CA ALA A 106 -19.28 -2.97 7.77
C ALA A 106 -18.96 -3.93 8.94
N THR A 107 -18.62 -5.19 8.62
CA THR A 107 -18.21 -6.15 9.65
C THR A 107 -16.85 -5.76 10.24
N ALA A 108 -15.90 -5.35 9.40
CA ALA A 108 -14.58 -4.90 9.84
C ALA A 108 -14.68 -3.64 10.70
N ALA A 109 -15.45 -2.64 10.27
CA ALA A 109 -15.66 -1.39 10.98
C ALA A 109 -16.27 -1.62 12.37
N ALA A 110 -17.30 -2.48 12.47
CA ALA A 110 -17.88 -2.84 13.76
C ALA A 110 -16.87 -3.57 14.67
N ALA A 111 -16.05 -4.46 14.11
CA ALA A 111 -15.06 -5.22 14.87
C ALA A 111 -13.87 -4.37 15.35
N LEU A 112 -13.51 -3.32 14.62
CA LEU A 112 -12.37 -2.45 14.90
C LEU A 112 -12.73 -1.15 15.61
N ALA A 113 -14.01 -0.93 15.92
CA ALA A 113 -14.49 0.28 16.60
C ALA A 113 -13.69 0.56 17.88
N GLY A 114 -13.12 1.77 17.97
CA GLY A 114 -12.30 2.20 19.13
C GLY A 114 -10.91 1.58 19.22
N SER A 115 -10.50 0.70 18.29
CA SER A 115 -9.18 0.07 18.29
C SER A 115 -8.07 0.96 17.70
N GLY A 116 -8.42 1.97 16.91
CA GLY A 116 -7.45 2.80 16.18
C GLY A 116 -6.85 2.13 14.94
N VAL A 117 -7.12 0.85 14.69
CA VAL A 117 -6.82 0.19 13.39
C VAL A 117 -7.86 0.63 12.37
N LYS A 118 -7.41 0.94 11.16
CA LYS A 118 -8.24 1.43 10.05
C LYS A 118 -8.92 0.31 9.28
N VAL A 119 -9.99 0.66 8.57
CA VAL A 119 -10.63 -0.23 7.60
C VAL A 119 -10.34 0.26 6.19
N ALA A 120 -9.51 -0.48 5.47
CA ALA A 120 -9.36 -0.36 4.03
C ALA A 120 -10.33 -1.31 3.33
N SER A 121 -10.80 -0.92 2.15
CA SER A 121 -11.55 -1.82 1.28
C SER A 121 -11.12 -1.68 -0.17
N VAL A 122 -10.94 -2.82 -0.85
CA VAL A 122 -10.79 -2.81 -2.31
C VAL A 122 -12.08 -2.38 -2.95
N ALA A 123 -12.02 -1.61 -4.03
CA ALA A 123 -13.20 -1.18 -4.77
C ALA A 123 -12.91 -1.09 -6.26
N THR A 124 -13.83 -0.51 -7.01
CA THR A 124 -13.74 -0.17 -8.43
C THR A 124 -13.60 -1.39 -9.34
N ALA A 125 -14.39 -2.44 -9.06
CA ALA A 125 -14.38 -3.72 -9.78
C ALA A 125 -13.06 -4.50 -9.63
N PHE A 126 -12.55 -4.56 -8.39
CA PHE A 126 -11.44 -5.45 -8.06
C PHE A 126 -11.76 -6.92 -8.44
N PRO A 127 -10.78 -7.70 -8.96
CA PRO A 127 -9.39 -7.32 -9.22
C PRO A 127 -9.15 -6.73 -10.61
N ALA A 128 -10.15 -6.73 -11.50
CA ALA A 128 -9.95 -6.38 -12.90
C ALA A 128 -9.84 -4.87 -13.14
N GLY A 129 -10.54 -4.05 -12.36
CA GLY A 129 -10.62 -2.60 -12.59
C GLY A 129 -11.42 -2.22 -13.84
N ARG A 130 -12.12 -3.17 -14.47
CA ARG A 130 -12.82 -2.97 -15.76
C ARG A 130 -14.33 -2.88 -15.54
N ALA A 131 -14.79 -1.67 -15.24
CA ALA A 131 -16.19 -1.31 -15.15
C ALA A 131 -16.37 0.15 -15.58
N ALA A 132 -17.59 0.53 -15.95
CA ALA A 132 -17.92 1.92 -16.23
C ALA A 132 -17.72 2.79 -14.98
N LEU A 133 -17.45 4.09 -15.20
CA LEU A 133 -17.11 5.02 -14.12
C LEU A 133 -18.22 5.14 -13.07
N ASP A 134 -19.48 5.14 -13.49
CA ASP A 134 -20.65 5.19 -12.62
C ASP A 134 -20.71 3.99 -11.67
N VAL A 135 -20.43 2.78 -12.17
CA VAL A 135 -20.33 1.56 -11.36
C VAL A 135 -19.20 1.66 -10.35
N LYS A 136 -18.02 2.14 -10.78
CA LYS A 136 -16.88 2.36 -9.87
C LYS A 136 -17.21 3.36 -8.77
N LEU A 137 -17.88 4.46 -9.11
CA LEU A 137 -18.28 5.48 -8.13
C LEU A 137 -19.34 4.95 -7.16
N ALA A 138 -20.26 4.10 -7.61
CA ALA A 138 -21.24 3.45 -6.72
C ALA A 138 -20.54 2.52 -5.72
N ASP A 139 -19.66 1.64 -6.21
CA ASP A 139 -18.87 0.71 -5.38
C ASP A 139 -18.08 1.44 -4.28
N VAL A 140 -17.41 2.55 -4.63
CA VAL A 140 -16.70 3.39 -3.65
C VAL A 140 -17.64 4.01 -2.63
N ARG A 141 -18.80 4.52 -3.04
CA ARG A 141 -19.79 5.11 -2.11
C ARG A 141 -20.32 4.06 -1.14
N ASP A 142 -20.56 2.85 -1.61
CA ASP A 142 -21.07 1.76 -0.79
C ASP A 142 -20.03 1.33 0.25
N ALA A 143 -18.76 1.17 -0.13
CA ALA A 143 -17.67 0.87 0.79
C ALA A 143 -17.48 1.97 1.85
N VAL A 144 -17.52 3.25 1.45
CA VAL A 144 -17.44 4.39 2.38
C VAL A 144 -18.65 4.42 3.33
N ALA A 145 -19.86 4.19 2.82
CA ALA A 145 -21.07 4.13 3.65
C ALA A 145 -21.04 2.96 4.64
N ALA A 146 -20.38 1.86 4.27
CA ALA A 146 -20.13 0.71 5.14
C ALA A 146 -19.03 0.96 6.20
N GLY A 147 -18.35 2.11 6.16
CA GLY A 147 -17.38 2.52 7.18
C GLY A 147 -15.92 2.28 6.83
N ALA A 148 -15.58 2.11 5.55
CA ALA A 148 -14.18 2.13 5.12
C ALA A 148 -13.55 3.52 5.34
N ASP A 149 -12.39 3.56 6.00
CA ASP A 149 -11.52 4.73 6.11
C ASP A 149 -10.71 4.96 4.82
N GLU A 150 -10.36 3.89 4.12
CA GLU A 150 -9.47 3.86 2.96
C GLU A 150 -10.08 3.03 1.83
N ILE A 151 -9.84 3.44 0.58
CA ILE A 151 -10.37 2.79 -0.62
C ILE A 151 -9.23 2.47 -1.58
N ASP A 152 -8.98 1.17 -1.76
CA ASP A 152 -7.98 0.64 -2.67
C ASP A 152 -8.58 0.46 -4.05
N MET A 153 -8.41 1.48 -4.89
CA MET A 153 -8.92 1.46 -6.26
C MET A 153 -7.99 0.71 -7.21
N VAL A 154 -8.57 -0.05 -8.15
CA VAL A 154 -7.87 -0.68 -9.25
C VAL A 154 -7.90 0.20 -10.49
N ILE A 155 -6.71 0.57 -10.95
CA ILE A 155 -6.51 1.26 -12.23
C ILE A 155 -6.50 0.21 -13.35
N ASP A 156 -7.26 0.48 -14.42
CA ASP A 156 -7.19 -0.31 -15.66
C ASP A 156 -5.83 -0.08 -16.33
N ARG A 157 -5.14 -1.18 -16.66
CA ARG A 157 -3.77 -1.17 -17.20
C ARG A 157 -3.71 -1.49 -18.71
N GLY A 158 -4.86 -1.70 -19.37
CA GLY A 158 -4.96 -1.99 -20.80
C GLY A 158 -5.45 -3.39 -21.13
#